data_AF-A0A932X4A8-F1
#
_entry.id   AF-A0A932X4A8-F1
#
_cell.length_a   1.000
_cell.length_b   1.000
_cell.length_c   1.000
_cell.angle_alpha   90.00
_cell.angle_beta   90.00
_cell.angle_gamma   90.00
#
_symmetry.space_group_name_H-M   'P 1'
#
loop_
_entity.id
_entity.type
_entity.pdbx_description
1 polymer ?
#
loop_
_entity_poly.entity_id
_entity_poly.type
_entity_poly.pdbx_seq_one_letter_code
_entity_poly.pdbx_strand_id
1 'polypeptide(L)'
;MAQHPPPTPERDPAPQDAASSADGPARPAGPPARPRKSPRRRAVEQFFVHWVVAFLALLIRRLSLRGLRRLASGVAWVVGLLAVRRQRMMERNLRAVFGARFGARDRRRIRRGCVVNICKTMAELLKLRWLSDADVRRAVSIEGLEHLDAGLSQGRGVIIITAHFGNWEL
;
A
#
# COMPACT_ATOMS: atom_id res chain seq x y z
N MET A 1 -26.71 14.68 67.99
CA MET A 1 -26.64 13.57 67.02
C MET A 1 -25.30 13.65 66.32
N ALA A 2 -24.32 12.88 66.77
CA ALA A 2 -22.92 12.97 66.37
C ALA A 2 -22.71 12.35 64.99
N GLN A 3 -22.03 13.07 64.10
CA GLN A 3 -21.67 12.63 62.76
C GLN A 3 -20.38 11.80 62.86
N HIS A 4 -20.46 10.51 62.53
CA HIS A 4 -19.28 9.66 62.38
C HIS A 4 -18.50 10.03 61.10
N PRO A 5 -17.16 10.16 61.15
CA PRO A 5 -16.36 10.34 59.95
C PRO A 5 -16.28 9.02 59.14
N PRO A 6 -16.07 9.09 57.81
CA PRO A 6 -15.93 7.90 56.96
C PRO A 6 -14.59 7.17 57.21
N PRO A 7 -14.52 5.84 57.02
CA PRO A 7 -13.30 5.07 57.21
C PRO A 7 -12.27 5.40 56.11
N THR A 8 -11.00 5.55 56.51
CA THR A 8 -9.85 5.67 55.62
C THR A 8 -9.60 4.37 54.85
N PRO A 9 -9.19 4.43 53.56
CA PRO A 9 -8.83 3.23 52.82
C PRO A 9 -7.53 2.64 53.38
N GLU A 10 -7.63 1.40 53.85
CA GLU A 10 -6.53 0.54 54.27
C GLU A 10 -5.62 0.30 53.04
N ARG A 11 -4.35 0.72 53.11
CA ARG A 11 -3.37 0.40 52.06
C ARG A 11 -2.99 -1.06 52.23
N ASP A 12 -3.24 -1.87 51.21
CA ASP A 12 -2.69 -3.23 51.14
C ASP A 12 -1.17 -3.20 51.39
N PRO A 13 -0.63 -4.12 52.21
CA PRO A 13 0.82 -4.24 52.33
C PRO A 13 1.39 -4.65 50.97
N ALA A 14 2.47 -3.98 50.57
CA ALA A 14 3.23 -4.33 49.39
C ALA A 14 3.61 -5.82 49.43
N PRO A 15 3.55 -6.56 48.31
CA PRO A 15 3.95 -7.96 48.30
C PRO A 15 5.43 -8.06 48.66
N GLN A 16 5.70 -8.62 49.84
CA GLN A 16 7.02 -9.05 50.27
C GLN A 16 7.31 -10.41 49.63
N ASP A 17 8.48 -10.50 49.01
CA ASP A 17 9.27 -11.72 48.84
C ASP A 17 8.66 -12.87 48.02
N ALA A 18 8.56 -12.67 46.71
CA ALA A 18 8.85 -13.76 45.78
C ALA A 18 10.36 -13.75 45.49
N ALA A 19 11.08 -14.58 46.24
CA ALA A 19 12.50 -14.83 46.07
C ALA A 19 12.87 -15.06 44.59
N SER A 20 13.90 -14.33 44.17
CA SER A 20 14.66 -14.51 42.94
C SER A 20 14.99 -15.98 42.67
N SER A 21 14.25 -16.62 41.76
CA SER A 21 14.69 -17.81 41.03
C SER A 21 15.34 -17.34 39.73
N ALA A 22 16.65 -17.11 39.80
CA ALA A 22 17.47 -16.61 38.70
C ALA A 22 17.91 -17.72 37.71
N ASP A 23 17.02 -18.65 37.35
CA ASP A 23 17.32 -19.75 36.41
C ASP A 23 16.18 -19.98 35.40
N GLY A 24 15.74 -18.91 34.74
CA GLY A 24 14.98 -19.01 33.50
C GLY A 24 15.93 -19.34 32.32
N PRO A 25 15.51 -20.13 31.32
CA PRO A 25 16.38 -20.47 30.19
C PRO A 25 16.86 -19.18 29.51
N ALA A 26 18.18 -19.08 29.32
CA ALA A 26 18.82 -17.94 28.69
C ALA A 26 18.10 -17.59 27.38
N ARG A 27 17.61 -16.35 27.26
CA ARG A 27 16.99 -15.87 26.03
C ARG A 27 17.96 -16.13 24.86
N PRO A 28 17.49 -16.72 23.75
CA PRO A 28 18.36 -16.99 22.61
C PRO A 28 19.02 -15.68 22.18
N ALA A 29 20.33 -15.73 21.96
CA ALA A 29 21.10 -14.59 21.50
C ALA A 29 20.41 -13.98 20.28
N GLY A 30 20.10 -12.69 20.37
CA GLY A 30 19.52 -11.95 19.26
C GLY A 30 20.43 -12.05 18.03
N PRO A 31 19.87 -11.91 16.81
CA PRO A 31 20.67 -11.96 15.60
C PRO A 31 21.84 -10.97 15.68
N PRO A 32 23.04 -11.33 15.18
CA PRO A 32 24.22 -10.49 15.28
C PRO A 32 23.95 -9.10 14.68
N ALA A 33 24.44 -8.07 15.36
CA ALA A 33 24.32 -6.69 14.90
C ALA A 33 24.91 -6.57 13.48
N ARG A 34 24.12 -6.06 12.53
CA ARG A 34 24.57 -5.90 11.15
C ARG A 34 25.80 -4.99 11.11
N PRO A 35 26.85 -5.33 10.34
CA PRO A 35 28.07 -4.53 10.30
C PRO A 35 27.78 -3.09 9.83
N ARG A 36 28.17 -2.09 10.63
CA ARG A 36 28.03 -0.67 10.27
C ARG A 36 28.94 -0.37 9.07
N LYS A 37 28.35 -0.11 7.90
CA LYS A 37 29.07 0.41 6.71
C LYS A 37 29.90 1.66 7.08
N SER A 38 31.07 1.83 6.46
CA SER A 38 31.94 3.00 6.69
C SER A 38 31.26 4.30 6.20
N PRO A 39 31.57 5.47 6.81
CA PRO A 39 30.95 6.75 6.44
C PRO A 39 31.09 7.07 4.94
N ARG A 40 32.27 6.81 4.35
CA ARG A 40 32.55 7.01 2.92
C ARG A 40 31.70 6.11 2.00
N ARG A 41 31.56 4.82 2.36
CA ARG A 41 30.71 3.89 1.58
C ARG A 41 29.23 4.30 1.64
N ARG A 42 28.75 4.78 2.78
CA ARG A 42 27.38 5.32 2.91
C ARG A 42 27.18 6.58 2.08
N ALA A 43 28.14 7.50 2.08
CA ALA A 43 28.06 8.72 1.30
C ALA A 43 27.99 8.45 -0.21
N VAL A 44 28.82 7.53 -0.73
CA VAL A 44 28.77 7.12 -2.14
C VAL A 44 27.45 6.41 -2.48
N GLU A 45 26.98 5.50 -1.62
CA GLU A 45 25.70 4.83 -1.79
C GLU A 45 24.53 5.82 -1.79
N GLN A 46 24.51 6.77 -0.85
CA GLN A 46 23.50 7.81 -0.78
C GLN A 46 23.53 8.74 -1.99
N PHE A 47 24.72 9.14 -2.45
CA PHE A 47 24.88 9.95 -3.66
C PHE A 47 24.35 9.22 -4.89
N PHE A 48 24.74 7.96 -5.08
CA PHE A 48 24.25 7.14 -6.20
C PHE A 48 22.73 6.97 -6.16
N VAL A 49 22.17 6.58 -5.00
CA VAL A 49 20.71 6.44 -4.83
C VAL A 49 20.00 7.76 -5.11
N HIS A 50 20.52 8.88 -4.60
CA HIS A 50 19.95 10.20 -4.84
C HIS A 50 19.89 10.52 -6.33
N TRP A 51 20.99 10.31 -7.08
CA TRP A 51 21.02 10.58 -8.52
C TRP A 51 20.10 9.66 -9.32
N VAL A 52 20.01 8.38 -8.97
CA VAL A 52 19.06 7.45 -9.61
C VAL A 52 17.62 7.92 -9.37
N VAL A 53 17.27 8.26 -8.14
CA VAL A 53 15.92 8.76 -7.81
C VAL A 53 15.63 10.08 -8.50
N ALA A 54 16.59 11.01 -8.52
CA ALA A 54 16.45 12.30 -9.19
C ALA A 54 16.27 12.13 -10.71
N PHE A 55 17.04 11.25 -11.33
CA PHE A 55 16.90 10.91 -12.75
C PHE A 55 15.54 10.28 -13.06
N LEU A 56 15.10 9.30 -12.26
CA LEU A 56 13.79 8.68 -12.43
C LEU A 56 12.64 9.68 -12.24
N ALA A 57 12.76 10.55 -11.23
CA ALA A 57 11.78 11.61 -11.00
C ALA A 57 11.73 12.60 -12.17
N LEU A 58 12.89 13.01 -12.72
CA LEU A 58 12.97 13.86 -13.89
C LEU A 58 12.35 13.18 -15.12
N LEU A 59 12.66 11.89 -15.34
CA LEU A 59 12.12 11.11 -16.44
C LEU A 59 10.59 11.02 -16.34
N ILE A 60 10.06 10.62 -15.18
CA ILE A 60 8.61 10.55 -14.95
C ILE A 60 7.98 11.92 -15.14
N ARG A 61 8.60 12.99 -14.61
CA ARG A 61 8.11 14.37 -14.76
C ARG A 61 8.05 14.82 -16.21
N ARG A 62 9.05 14.50 -17.04
CA ARG A 62 9.14 14.93 -18.44
C ARG A 62 8.28 14.09 -19.39
N LEU A 63 8.04 12.81 -19.08
CA LEU A 63 7.25 11.93 -19.94
C LEU A 63 5.77 12.30 -19.92
N SER A 64 5.10 12.26 -21.08
CA SER A 64 3.64 12.41 -21.12
C SER A 64 2.94 11.21 -20.50
N LEU A 65 1.69 11.37 -20.03
CA LEU A 65 0.89 10.27 -19.48
C LEU A 65 0.77 9.09 -20.47
N ARG A 66 0.63 9.38 -21.77
CA ARG A 66 0.59 8.36 -22.82
C ARG A 66 1.91 7.58 -22.92
N GLY A 67 3.04 8.29 -22.89
CA GLY A 67 4.37 7.67 -22.91
C GLY A 67 4.60 6.78 -21.69
N LEU A 68 4.19 7.27 -20.51
CA LEU A 68 4.31 6.54 -19.27
C LEU A 68 3.44 5.27 -19.25
N ARG A 69 2.20 5.35 -19.73
CA ARG A 69 1.31 4.18 -19.90
C ARG A 69 1.88 3.13 -20.86
N ARG A 70 2.56 3.56 -21.93
CA ARG A 70 3.24 2.66 -22.88
C ARG A 70 4.43 1.97 -22.22
N LEU A 71 5.28 2.71 -21.52
CA LEU A 71 6.39 2.15 -20.75
C LEU A 71 5.88 1.13 -19.71
N ALA A 72 4.84 1.49 -18.95
CA ALA A 72 4.20 0.61 -17.99
C ALA A 72 3.64 -0.67 -18.62
N SER A 73 3.16 -0.61 -19.87
CA SER A 73 2.71 -1.80 -20.61
C SER A 73 3.88 -2.72 -20.99
N GLY A 74 5.04 -2.16 -21.32
CA GLY A 74 6.28 -2.92 -21.52
C GLY A 74 6.77 -3.57 -20.24
N VAL A 75 6.77 -2.83 -19.13
CA VAL A 75 7.10 -3.36 -17.79
C VAL A 75 6.14 -4.49 -17.41
N ALA A 76 4.84 -4.33 -17.69
CA ALA A 76 3.83 -5.35 -17.43
C ALA A 76 4.10 -6.66 -18.19
N TRP A 77 4.67 -6.60 -19.40
CA TRP A 77 5.08 -7.80 -20.12
C TRP A 77 6.20 -8.54 -19.38
N VAL A 78 7.24 -7.82 -18.95
CA VAL A 78 8.35 -8.39 -18.16
C VAL A 78 7.86 -8.97 -16.84
N VAL A 79 7.02 -8.23 -16.11
CA VAL A 79 6.39 -8.71 -14.86
C VAL A 79 5.53 -9.94 -15.12
N GLY A 80 4.77 -9.97 -16.22
CA GLY A 80 3.95 -11.11 -16.62
C GLY A 80 4.76 -12.39 -16.84
N LEU A 81 6.00 -12.26 -17.35
CA LEU A 81 6.92 -13.37 -17.56
C LEU A 81 7.58 -13.83 -16.26
N LEU A 82 8.10 -12.90 -15.46
CA LEU A 82 8.88 -13.22 -14.26
C LEU A 82 8.01 -13.63 -13.07
N ALA A 83 6.83 -13.04 -12.91
CA ALA A 83 5.97 -13.23 -11.74
C ALA A 83 5.08 -14.49 -11.85
N VAL A 84 5.65 -15.64 -12.19
CA VAL A 84 4.93 -16.90 -12.45
C VAL A 84 3.99 -17.29 -11.30
N ARG A 85 4.44 -17.13 -10.04
CA ARG A 85 3.60 -17.41 -8.85
C ARG A 85 2.35 -16.53 -8.80
N ARG A 86 2.48 -15.23 -9.10
CA ARG A 86 1.34 -14.28 -9.18
C ARG A 86 0.39 -14.68 -10.31
N GLN A 87 0.94 -15.07 -11.47
CA GLN A 87 0.13 -15.52 -12.62
C GLN A 87 -0.74 -16.74 -12.26
N ARG A 88 -0.18 -17.72 -11.53
CA ARG A 88 -0.92 -18.91 -11.06
C ARG A 88 -2.02 -18.54 -10.07
N MET A 89 -1.75 -17.63 -9.14
CA MET A 89 -2.73 -17.16 -8.17
C MET A 89 -3.90 -16.45 -8.87
N MET A 90 -3.63 -15.55 -9.81
CA MET A 90 -4.67 -14.88 -10.59
C MET A 90 -5.50 -15.88 -11.41
N GLU A 91 -4.88 -16.91 -12.01
CA GLU A 91 -5.63 -17.94 -12.73
C GLU A 91 -6.59 -18.71 -11.82
N ARG A 92 -6.17 -19.03 -10.59
CA ARG A 92 -7.04 -19.69 -9.59
C ARG A 92 -8.22 -18.80 -9.22
N ASN A 93 -7.98 -17.52 -8.94
CA ASN A 93 -9.03 -16.57 -8.59
C ASN A 93 -10.01 -16.37 -9.75
N LEU A 94 -9.50 -16.17 -10.98
CA LEU A 94 -10.34 -16.03 -12.17
C LEU A 94 -11.13 -17.30 -12.48
N ARG A 95 -10.59 -18.48 -12.19
CA ARG A 95 -11.32 -19.74 -12.34
C ARG A 95 -12.41 -19.90 -11.29
N ALA A 96 -12.16 -19.49 -10.05
CA ALA A 96 -13.17 -19.55 -8.99
C ALA A 96 -14.36 -18.64 -9.30
N VAL A 97 -14.11 -17.42 -9.78
CA VAL A 97 -15.17 -16.42 -10.04
C VAL A 97 -15.81 -16.60 -11.42
N PHE A 98 -15.01 -16.87 -12.45
CA PHE A 98 -15.47 -16.88 -13.84
C PHE A 98 -15.34 -18.25 -14.52
N GLY A 99 -15.09 -19.32 -13.76
CA GLY A 99 -14.83 -20.66 -14.30
C GLY A 99 -15.92 -21.20 -15.21
N ALA A 100 -17.19 -20.95 -14.85
CA ALA A 100 -18.35 -21.39 -15.62
C ALA A 100 -18.67 -20.48 -16.83
N ARG A 101 -18.24 -19.21 -16.78
CA ARG A 101 -18.60 -18.20 -17.79
C ARG A 101 -17.53 -18.01 -18.87
N PHE A 102 -16.25 -18.16 -18.51
CA PHE A 102 -15.12 -17.79 -19.37
C PHE A 102 -14.13 -18.93 -19.55
N GLY A 103 -13.76 -19.16 -20.81
CA GLY A 103 -12.76 -20.15 -21.19
C GLY A 103 -11.34 -19.74 -20.79
N ALA A 104 -10.40 -20.67 -20.96
CA ALA A 104 -9.00 -20.44 -20.61
C ALA A 104 -8.35 -19.28 -21.40
N ARG A 105 -8.82 -19.00 -22.63
CA ARG A 105 -8.35 -17.86 -23.45
C ARG A 105 -8.80 -16.53 -22.86
N ASP A 106 -10.06 -16.41 -22.47
CA ASP A 106 -10.62 -15.19 -21.87
C ASP A 106 -9.97 -14.89 -20.51
N ARG A 107 -9.83 -15.90 -19.65
CA ARG A 107 -9.13 -15.74 -18.37
C ARG A 107 -7.69 -15.31 -18.55
N ARG A 108 -6.98 -15.82 -19.57
CA ARG A 108 -5.63 -15.35 -19.92
C ARG A 108 -5.62 -13.89 -20.37
N ARG A 109 -6.60 -13.46 -21.17
CA ARG A 109 -6.75 -12.07 -21.60
C ARG A 109 -7.01 -11.14 -20.40
N ILE A 110 -7.95 -11.50 -19.54
CA ILE A 110 -8.27 -10.74 -18.31
C ILE A 110 -7.03 -10.63 -17.43
N ARG A 111 -6.34 -11.75 -17.19
CA ARG A 111 -5.12 -11.80 -16.39
C ARG A 111 -4.02 -10.88 -16.93
N ARG A 112 -3.75 -10.90 -18.25
CA ARG A 112 -2.81 -9.97 -18.89
C ARG A 112 -3.25 -8.52 -18.71
N GLY A 113 -4.54 -8.25 -18.88
CA GLY A 113 -5.15 -6.96 -18.60
C GLY A 113 -4.90 -6.48 -17.17
N CYS A 114 -5.07 -7.34 -16.16
CA CYS A 114 -4.80 -7.00 -14.76
C CYS A 114 -3.33 -6.60 -14.52
N VAL A 115 -2.37 -7.31 -15.12
CA VAL A 115 -0.94 -6.98 -14.99
C VAL A 115 -0.63 -5.64 -15.66
N VAL A 116 -1.18 -5.40 -16.85
CA VAL A 116 -1.03 -4.11 -17.53
C VAL A 116 -1.65 -2.99 -16.71
N ASN A 117 -2.84 -3.22 -16.15
CA ASN A 117 -3.54 -2.22 -15.37
C ASN A 117 -2.77 -1.85 -14.10
N ILE A 118 -2.29 -2.82 -13.32
CA ILE A 118 -1.56 -2.51 -12.09
C ILE A 118 -0.25 -1.75 -12.38
N CYS A 119 0.48 -2.11 -13.44
CA CYS A 119 1.67 -1.36 -13.82
C CYS A 119 1.35 0.07 -14.26
N LYS A 120 0.24 0.28 -14.99
CA LYS A 120 -0.22 1.62 -15.37
C LYS A 120 -0.63 2.44 -14.15
N THR A 121 -1.42 1.86 -13.24
CA THR A 121 -1.83 2.50 -11.99
C THR A 121 -0.62 2.94 -11.17
N MET A 122 0.39 2.07 -11.00
CA MET A 122 1.62 2.44 -10.28
C MET A 122 2.38 3.58 -10.97
N ALA A 123 2.46 3.56 -12.30
CA ALA A 123 3.14 4.63 -13.03
C ALA A 123 2.38 5.96 -12.94
N GLU A 124 1.05 5.93 -13.03
CA GLU A 124 0.18 7.10 -12.88
C GLU A 124 0.25 7.69 -11.47
N LEU A 125 0.25 6.84 -10.44
CA LEU A 125 0.42 7.25 -9.05
C LEU A 125 1.74 8.01 -8.84
N LEU A 126 2.84 7.49 -9.39
CA LEU A 126 4.13 8.19 -9.33
C LEU A 126 4.09 9.54 -10.06
N LYS A 127 3.33 9.65 -11.16
CA LYS A 127 3.19 10.87 -11.95
C LYS A 127 2.29 11.92 -11.28
N LEU A 128 1.32 11.47 -10.47
CA LEU A 128 0.24 12.29 -9.90
C LEU A 128 0.76 13.54 -9.20
N ARG A 129 1.88 13.45 -8.47
CA ARG A 129 2.52 14.58 -7.78
C ARG A 129 2.99 15.75 -8.66
N TRP A 130 3.03 15.56 -9.99
CA TRP A 130 3.41 16.58 -10.96
C TRP A 130 2.27 16.99 -11.89
N LEU A 131 1.08 16.40 -11.71
CA LEU A 131 -0.12 16.83 -12.42
C LEU A 131 -0.76 17.98 -11.65
N SER A 132 -1.26 18.98 -12.37
CA SER A 132 -2.13 19.98 -11.76
C SER A 132 -3.53 19.42 -11.56
N ASP A 133 -4.30 20.01 -10.66
CA ASP A 133 -5.74 19.76 -10.52
C ASP A 133 -6.48 19.82 -11.87
N ALA A 134 -6.11 20.78 -12.73
CA ALA A 134 -6.70 20.92 -14.04
C ALA A 134 -6.32 19.77 -14.99
N ASP A 135 -5.13 19.17 -14.85
CA ASP A 135 -4.75 17.98 -15.60
C ASP A 135 -5.52 16.75 -15.12
N VAL A 136 -5.71 16.61 -13.80
CA VAL A 136 -6.47 15.50 -13.20
C VAL A 136 -7.94 15.58 -13.61
N ARG A 137 -8.58 16.74 -13.47
CA ARG A 137 -9.98 16.95 -13.89
C ARG A 137 -10.19 16.70 -15.39
N ARG A 138 -9.20 16.98 -16.24
CA ARG A 138 -9.27 16.65 -17.68
C ARG A 138 -9.08 15.16 -17.97
N ALA A 139 -8.52 14.40 -17.04
CA ALA A 139 -8.23 12.98 -17.21
C ALA A 139 -9.30 12.06 -16.59
N VAL A 140 -10.20 12.60 -15.75
CA VAL A 140 -11.20 11.86 -15.00
C VAL A 140 -12.61 12.31 -15.39
N SER A 141 -13.51 11.36 -15.60
CA SER A 141 -14.94 11.56 -15.71
C SER A 141 -15.62 10.86 -14.55
N ILE A 142 -16.57 11.53 -13.89
CA ILE A 142 -17.31 11.00 -12.75
C ILE A 142 -18.74 10.72 -13.22
N GLU A 143 -19.21 9.49 -13.00
CA GLU A 143 -20.58 9.06 -13.24
C GLU A 143 -21.28 8.87 -11.88
N GLY A 144 -22.54 9.32 -11.75
CA GLY A 144 -23.32 9.17 -10.51
C GLY A 144 -22.98 10.20 -9.42
N LEU A 145 -22.39 11.34 -9.76
CA LEU A 145 -22.06 12.41 -8.80
C LEU A 145 -23.31 12.96 -8.11
N GLU A 146 -24.45 12.94 -8.79
CA GLU A 146 -25.76 13.32 -8.27
C GLU A 146 -26.18 12.53 -7.02
N HIS A 147 -25.72 11.29 -6.87
CA HIS A 147 -26.00 10.49 -5.67
C HIS A 147 -25.23 11.01 -4.45
N LEU A 148 -24.00 11.50 -4.67
CA LEU A 148 -23.21 12.12 -3.62
C LEU A 148 -23.83 13.44 -3.19
N ASP A 149 -24.22 14.29 -4.15
CA ASP A 149 -24.86 15.58 -3.88
C ASP A 149 -26.19 15.39 -3.12
N ALA A 150 -27.02 14.44 -3.57
CA ALA A 150 -28.27 14.10 -2.90
C ALA A 150 -28.04 13.62 -1.46
N GLY A 151 -27.05 12.76 -1.23
CA GLY A 151 -26.70 12.29 0.11
C GLY A 151 -26.21 13.40 1.03
N LEU A 152 -25.34 14.30 0.53
CA LEU A 152 -24.83 15.43 1.30
C LEU A 152 -25.93 16.43 1.68
N SER A 153 -26.90 16.65 0.78
CA SER A 153 -28.03 17.58 1.02
C SER A 153 -28.90 17.18 2.22
N GLN A 154 -28.87 15.91 2.64
CA GLN A 154 -29.65 15.42 3.78
C GLN A 154 -29.04 15.79 5.14
N GLY A 155 -27.84 16.38 5.18
CA GLY A 155 -27.18 16.84 6.41
C GLY A 155 -26.70 15.72 7.35
N ARG A 156 -26.64 14.47 6.88
CA ARG A 156 -26.24 13.28 7.67
C ARG A 156 -24.80 12.83 7.40
N GLY A 157 -24.12 13.46 6.45
CA GLY A 157 -22.85 12.98 5.91
C GLY A 157 -23.03 11.80 4.94
N VAL A 158 -21.96 11.45 4.23
CA VAL A 158 -21.96 10.36 3.24
C VAL A 158 -20.77 9.43 3.51
N ILE A 159 -20.99 8.12 3.40
CA ILE A 159 -19.93 7.11 3.43
C ILE A 159 -19.67 6.64 1.99
N ILE A 160 -18.43 6.79 1.53
CA ILE A 160 -17.98 6.29 0.23
C ILE A 160 -17.30 4.95 0.45
N ILE A 161 -17.78 3.92 -0.25
CA ILE A 161 -17.19 2.57 -0.24
C ILE A 161 -16.44 2.37 -1.56
N THR A 162 -15.16 2.02 -1.47
CA THR A 162 -14.30 1.77 -2.64
C THR A 162 -13.64 0.40 -2.57
N ALA A 163 -13.04 -0.04 -3.67
CA ALA A 163 -12.28 -1.27 -3.79
C ALA A 163 -10.89 -0.99 -4.38
N HIS A 164 -9.93 -1.89 -4.12
CA HIS A 164 -8.62 -1.86 -4.78
C HIS A 164 -8.74 -2.25 -6.26
N PHE A 165 -9.39 -1.39 -7.03
CA PHE A 165 -9.78 -1.63 -8.41
C PHE A 165 -9.46 -0.38 -9.24
N GLY A 166 -9.00 -0.61 -10.48
CA GLY A 166 -8.64 0.49 -11.37
C GLY A 166 -7.47 1.32 -10.86
N ASN A 167 -7.63 2.65 -10.89
CA ASN A 167 -6.71 3.61 -10.32
C ASN A 167 -7.42 4.36 -9.18
N TRP A 168 -7.42 3.76 -7.99
CA TRP A 168 -8.24 4.16 -6.84
C TRP A 168 -7.67 5.36 -6.05
N GLU A 169 -6.47 5.81 -6.37
CA GLU A 169 -5.81 6.98 -5.75
C GLU A 169 -6.11 8.30 -6.48
N LEU A 170 -6.79 8.23 -7.63
CA LEU A 170 -7.17 9.39 -8.44
C LEU A 170 -8.38 10.15 -7.89
#